data_AF-A0A928RRN9-F1
#
_entry.id   AF-A0A928RRN9-F1
#
_cell.length_a   1.000
_cell.length_b   1.000
_cell.length_c   1.000
_cell.angle_alpha   90.00
_cell.angle_beta   90.00
_cell.angle_gamma   90.00
#
_symmetry.space_group_name_H-M   'P 1'
#
loop_
_entity.id
_entity.type
_entity.pdbx_description
1 polymer ?
#
loop_
_entity_poly.entity_id
_entity_poly.type
_entity_poly.pdbx_seq_one_letter_code
_entity_poly.pdbx_strand_id
1 'polypeptide(L)'
;MDKKFLEVYIMVCKQCGLETNADGAVFCSACGGRLDGKTACPYCAGLNDPASAFCVYCGKRIDGKTVCVSCGTAHEGAFCPQCGASAQPVKAGKPKKQKTEKSWWNPLLKWFGAGSAILAATFAFIFLFLIGTETIASPLLGSLVGNSTSSSTGIFSYFGSVYKDIETSLSALEGMKYESEQIVNLYIAAGLGTLISAATIVCVTTFFILAVIKFVRFATGKADATGLKFAMITVLAYLGGAAGIYAINGMIAEISATSGYMSVDVEMGEVLNGATSAGIVLSLIFLLLSAATALVAHGKEWIKPAVIKKNAFIAGGLVFALIVFFMWQSMAISTDFQTVEGEYEIFASPLANSSMFLSMVETLDGRLSGMVTVSCDEEIAFVYIGDIVAQLLTLGGIACGAGLVSSRIRQIGGKKGTGMGWSIATLALSVSALVAFVLVKVNMESVLDAYMQALNLSGTSISSLSTRYKISVGGAIGAVVLSAIGLAICIVQKILCKDKEETPAKTPTAEIE
;
A
#
# COMPACT_ATOMS: atom_id res chain seq x y z
N MET A 1 -9.08 -57.59 -62.10
CA MET A 1 -8.31 -56.96 -61.00
C MET A 1 -6.88 -56.83 -61.47
N ASP A 2 -6.56 -55.71 -62.14
CA ASP A 2 -5.22 -55.43 -62.63
C ASP A 2 -4.35 -54.85 -61.51
N LYS A 3 -3.35 -55.63 -61.07
CA LYS A 3 -2.27 -55.16 -60.20
C LYS A 3 -1.29 -54.35 -61.03
N LYS A 4 -1.53 -53.05 -61.19
CA LYS A 4 -0.45 -52.08 -61.45
C LYS A 4 0.35 -51.94 -60.16
N PHE A 5 1.49 -52.61 -60.10
CA PHE A 5 2.52 -52.35 -59.10
C PHE A 5 2.94 -50.88 -59.22
N LEU A 6 2.73 -50.13 -58.13
CA LEU A 6 3.29 -48.80 -57.93
C LEU A 6 4.82 -48.96 -57.84
N GLU A 7 5.55 -48.44 -58.82
CA GLU A 7 6.94 -48.02 -58.62
C GLU A 7 6.90 -46.90 -57.57
N VAL A 8 7.18 -47.26 -56.31
CA VAL A 8 7.44 -46.27 -55.27
C VAL A 8 8.80 -45.65 -55.60
N TYR A 9 8.80 -44.42 -56.09
CA TYR A 9 10.02 -43.67 -56.33
C TYR A 9 10.66 -43.36 -54.96
N ILE A 10 11.77 -44.04 -54.67
CA ILE A 10 12.50 -43.88 -53.40
C ILE A 10 13.43 -42.68 -53.53
N MET A 11 13.31 -41.72 -52.62
CA MET A 11 14.16 -40.53 -52.59
C MET A 11 15.31 -40.70 -51.57
N VAL A 12 16.54 -40.52 -52.05
CA VAL A 12 17.76 -40.60 -51.23
C VAL A 12 18.04 -39.27 -50.53
N CYS A 13 18.21 -39.30 -49.21
CA CYS A 13 18.57 -38.09 -48.46
C CYS A 13 20.04 -37.69 -48.72
N LYS A 14 20.29 -36.50 -49.25
CA LYS A 14 21.66 -35.99 -49.49
C LYS A 14 22.48 -35.73 -48.22
N GLN A 15 21.85 -35.66 -47.04
CA GLN A 15 22.54 -35.38 -45.78
C GLN A 15 23.01 -36.64 -45.04
N CYS A 16 22.19 -37.70 -45.02
CA CYS A 16 22.52 -38.94 -44.30
C CYS A 16 22.60 -40.19 -45.19
N GLY A 17 22.30 -40.07 -46.49
CA GLY A 17 22.36 -41.17 -47.45
C GLY A 17 21.20 -42.17 -47.38
N LEU A 18 20.17 -41.94 -46.54
CA LEU A 18 19.10 -42.93 -46.34
C LEU A 18 18.14 -42.99 -47.54
N GLU A 19 17.91 -44.20 -48.05
CA GLU A 19 17.09 -44.54 -49.22
C GLU A 19 15.71 -45.11 -48.83
N THR A 20 15.01 -44.49 -47.88
CA THR A 20 13.67 -44.97 -47.44
C THR A 20 12.63 -43.86 -47.29
N ASN A 21 12.90 -42.67 -47.85
CA ASN A 21 11.94 -41.58 -47.76
C ASN A 21 10.82 -41.79 -48.79
N ALA A 22 9.57 -41.66 -48.32
CA ALA A 22 8.39 -41.73 -49.18
C ALA A 22 8.41 -40.61 -50.24
N ASP A 23 7.81 -40.89 -51.40
CA ASP A 23 7.66 -39.90 -52.45
C ASP A 23 6.87 -38.67 -51.94
N GLY A 24 7.39 -37.47 -52.23
CA GLY A 24 6.86 -36.20 -51.72
C GLY A 24 7.19 -35.85 -50.25
N ALA A 25 8.00 -36.64 -49.54
CA ALA A 25 8.42 -36.29 -48.18
C ALA A 25 9.24 -34.99 -48.16
N VAL A 26 8.86 -34.03 -47.32
CA VAL A 26 9.56 -32.73 -47.20
C VAL A 26 10.80 -32.83 -46.30
N PHE A 27 10.82 -33.78 -45.36
CA PHE A 27 11.89 -34.01 -44.41
C PHE A 27 12.26 -35.49 -44.37
N CYS A 28 13.55 -35.78 -44.19
CA CYS A 28 14.04 -37.12 -43.97
C CYS A 28 13.60 -37.64 -42.59
N SER A 29 13.01 -38.83 -42.56
CA SER A 29 12.52 -39.46 -41.34
C SER A 29 13.63 -39.78 -40.33
N ALA A 30 14.88 -39.94 -40.79
CA ALA A 30 16.00 -40.31 -39.92
C ALA A 30 16.81 -39.12 -39.39
N CYS A 31 17.13 -38.12 -40.22
CA CYS A 31 17.99 -37.01 -39.80
C CYS A 31 17.25 -35.66 -39.67
N GLY A 32 15.98 -35.58 -40.09
CA GLY A 32 15.22 -34.33 -40.11
C GLY A 32 15.67 -33.33 -41.19
N GLY A 33 16.64 -33.69 -42.03
CA GLY A 33 17.10 -32.89 -43.17
C GLY A 33 16.00 -32.69 -44.22
N ARG A 34 15.90 -31.49 -44.81
CA ARG A 34 14.93 -31.23 -45.87
C ARG A 34 15.26 -32.00 -47.15
N LEU A 35 14.24 -32.53 -47.81
CA LEU A 35 14.34 -33.28 -49.07
C LEU A 35 13.78 -32.51 -50.28
N ASP A 36 13.02 -31.43 -50.05
CA ASP A 36 12.37 -30.62 -51.07
C ASP A 36 13.33 -29.69 -51.86
N GLY A 37 14.64 -29.88 -51.67
CA GLY A 37 15.70 -29.11 -52.34
C GLY A 37 15.85 -27.66 -51.88
N LYS A 38 14.96 -27.14 -51.03
CA LYS A 38 14.98 -25.73 -50.61
C LYS A 38 16.00 -25.46 -49.51
N THR A 39 16.64 -24.30 -49.57
CA THR A 39 17.60 -23.84 -48.55
C THR A 39 17.00 -22.69 -47.72
N ALA A 40 17.09 -22.80 -46.39
CA ALA A 40 16.62 -21.76 -45.49
C ALA A 40 17.61 -20.57 -45.47
N CYS A 41 17.08 -19.35 -45.57
CA CYS A 41 17.90 -18.14 -45.45
C CYS A 41 18.48 -18.05 -44.02
N PRO A 42 19.80 -17.88 -43.84
CA PRO A 42 20.42 -17.77 -42.50
C PRO A 42 20.03 -16.48 -41.75
N TYR A 43 19.39 -15.52 -42.43
CA TYR A 43 19.02 -14.23 -41.83
C TYR A 43 17.55 -14.13 -41.43
N CYS A 44 16.63 -14.81 -42.14
CA CYS A 44 15.19 -14.71 -41.91
C CYS A 44 14.44 -16.05 -41.91
N ALA A 45 15.14 -17.17 -42.11
CA ALA A 45 14.59 -18.53 -42.21
C ALA A 45 13.58 -18.77 -43.36
N GLY A 46 13.38 -17.80 -44.27
CA GLY A 46 12.56 -18.01 -45.48
C GLY A 46 13.18 -19.07 -46.38
N LEU A 47 12.35 -19.95 -46.96
CA LEU A 47 12.77 -21.05 -47.83
C LEU A 47 13.00 -20.55 -49.27
N ASN A 48 14.24 -20.66 -49.77
CA ASN A 48 14.62 -20.22 -51.11
C ASN A 48 15.05 -21.41 -51.97
N ASP A 49 15.06 -21.20 -53.27
CA ASP A 49 15.69 -22.13 -54.21
C ASP A 49 17.22 -22.15 -53.94
N PRO A 50 17.86 -23.32 -53.94
CA PRO A 50 19.30 -23.45 -53.66
C PRO A 50 20.19 -22.70 -54.67
N ALA A 51 19.68 -22.40 -55.87
CA ALA A 51 20.38 -21.59 -56.87
C ALA A 51 20.19 -20.07 -56.67
N SER A 52 19.33 -19.63 -55.74
CA SER A 52 19.05 -18.21 -55.52
C SER A 52 20.24 -17.49 -54.89
N ALA A 53 20.77 -16.47 -55.56
CA ALA A 53 21.82 -15.62 -54.97
C ALA A 53 21.29 -14.73 -53.83
N PHE A 54 20.01 -14.35 -53.87
CA PHE A 54 19.37 -13.49 -52.88
C PHE A 54 18.11 -14.14 -52.32
N CYS A 55 17.84 -13.89 -51.04
CA CYS A 55 16.62 -14.35 -50.40
C CYS A 55 15.42 -13.55 -50.89
N VAL A 56 14.40 -14.23 -51.42
CA VAL A 56 13.17 -13.60 -51.93
C VAL A 56 12.34 -12.91 -50.84
N TYR A 57 12.56 -13.26 -49.57
CA TYR A 57 11.82 -12.69 -48.44
C TYR A 57 12.50 -11.50 -47.76
N CYS A 58 13.83 -11.44 -47.75
CA CYS A 58 14.57 -10.39 -47.02
C CYS A 58 15.60 -9.63 -47.86
N GLY A 59 15.79 -9.99 -49.14
CA GLY A 59 16.70 -9.34 -50.07
C GLY A 59 18.19 -9.55 -49.78
N LYS A 60 18.55 -10.27 -48.71
CA LYS A 60 19.95 -10.55 -48.37
C LYS A 60 20.53 -11.66 -49.24
N ARG A 61 21.82 -11.54 -49.56
CA ARG A 61 22.56 -12.54 -50.35
C ARG A 61 22.75 -13.84 -49.54
N ILE A 62 22.52 -14.99 -50.18
CA ILE A 62 22.52 -16.33 -49.55
C ILE A 62 23.38 -17.37 -50.30
N ASP A 63 24.08 -16.98 -51.37
CA ASP A 63 24.99 -17.83 -52.16
C ASP A 63 26.34 -18.12 -51.47
N GLY A 64 26.53 -17.66 -50.23
CA GLY A 64 27.79 -17.81 -49.49
C GLY A 64 28.92 -16.88 -49.96
N LYS A 65 28.71 -16.06 -50.99
CA LYS A 65 29.72 -15.13 -51.50
C LYS A 65 29.72 -13.84 -50.70
N THR A 66 30.91 -13.30 -50.46
CA THR A 66 31.06 -11.98 -49.86
C THR A 66 31.17 -10.91 -50.94
N VAL A 67 30.61 -9.74 -50.68
CA VAL A 67 30.71 -8.59 -51.59
C VAL A 67 31.83 -7.69 -51.08
N CYS A 68 32.81 -7.40 -51.93
CA CYS A 68 33.88 -6.48 -51.58
C CYS A 68 33.33 -5.08 -51.31
N VAL A 69 33.64 -4.51 -50.15
CA VAL A 69 33.19 -3.16 -49.76
C VAL A 69 33.82 -2.09 -50.66
N SER A 70 35.05 -2.31 -51.14
CA SER A 70 35.79 -1.32 -51.93
C SER A 70 35.35 -1.26 -53.40
N CYS A 71 34.98 -2.39 -54.01
CA CYS A 71 34.67 -2.44 -55.45
C CYS A 71 33.33 -3.10 -55.81
N GLY A 72 32.58 -3.63 -54.85
CA GLY A 72 31.27 -4.26 -55.09
C GLY A 72 31.34 -5.67 -55.70
N THR A 73 32.54 -6.22 -55.92
CA THR A 73 32.71 -7.53 -56.55
C THR A 73 32.39 -8.67 -55.59
N ALA A 74 31.48 -9.55 -56.01
CA ALA A 74 31.17 -10.78 -55.30
C ALA A 74 32.30 -11.81 -55.47
N HIS A 75 32.83 -12.33 -54.36
CA HIS A 75 33.92 -13.30 -54.38
C HIS A 75 33.84 -14.28 -53.21
N GLU A 76 34.59 -15.38 -53.36
CA GLU A 76 34.83 -16.37 -52.32
C GLU A 76 36.26 -16.18 -51.78
N GLY A 77 36.46 -16.31 -50.47
CA GLY A 77 37.76 -16.13 -49.81
C GLY A 77 37.88 -14.81 -49.03
N ALA A 78 38.98 -14.67 -48.29
CA ALA A 78 39.22 -13.57 -47.36
C ALA A 78 39.67 -12.26 -48.04
N PHE A 79 40.05 -12.31 -49.34
CA PHE A 79 40.57 -11.18 -50.09
C PHE A 79 39.87 -11.06 -51.44
N CYS A 80 39.53 -9.84 -51.82
CA CYS A 80 38.92 -9.58 -53.11
C CYS A 80 39.91 -9.83 -54.25
N PRO A 81 39.63 -10.72 -55.22
CA PRO A 81 40.54 -11.02 -56.32
C PRO A 81 40.72 -9.85 -57.29
N GLN A 82 39.82 -8.86 -57.27
CA GLN A 82 39.87 -7.71 -58.17
C GLN A 82 40.64 -6.51 -57.60
N CYS A 83 40.64 -6.31 -56.28
CA CYS A 83 41.24 -5.11 -55.67
C CYS A 83 42.12 -5.39 -54.44
N GLY A 84 42.26 -6.65 -54.01
CA GLY A 84 43.10 -7.05 -52.87
C GLY A 84 42.55 -6.68 -51.48
N ALA A 85 41.40 -5.99 -51.38
CA ALA A 85 40.83 -5.60 -50.09
C ALA A 85 40.35 -6.83 -49.29
N SER A 86 40.61 -6.83 -47.97
CA SER A 86 40.17 -7.93 -47.09
C SER A 86 38.67 -7.87 -46.78
N ALA A 87 38.02 -9.03 -46.76
CA ALA A 87 36.64 -9.17 -46.34
C ALA A 87 36.59 -9.05 -44.81
N GLN A 88 36.27 -7.87 -44.28
CA GLN A 88 35.95 -7.77 -42.86
C GLN A 88 34.69 -8.59 -42.55
N PRO A 89 34.69 -9.41 -41.47
CA PRO A 89 33.52 -10.17 -41.09
C PRO A 89 32.40 -9.20 -40.71
N VAL A 90 31.32 -9.21 -41.49
CA VAL A 90 30.08 -8.53 -41.13
C VAL A 90 29.59 -9.17 -39.84
N LYS A 91 29.81 -8.51 -38.70
CA LYS A 91 29.27 -8.94 -37.40
C LYS A 91 27.79 -9.24 -37.58
N ALA A 92 27.42 -10.50 -37.40
CA ALA A 92 26.05 -10.97 -37.49
C ALA A 92 25.15 -10.06 -36.66
N GLY A 93 24.33 -9.26 -37.34
CA GLY A 93 23.37 -8.39 -36.68
C GLY A 93 22.44 -9.26 -35.83
N LYS A 94 22.37 -8.98 -34.53
CA LYS A 94 21.46 -9.65 -33.60
C LYS A 94 20.08 -9.82 -34.23
N PRO A 95 19.45 -11.01 -34.16
CA PRO A 95 18.13 -11.22 -34.73
C PRO A 95 17.16 -10.18 -34.15
N LYS A 96 16.61 -9.33 -35.00
CA LYS A 96 15.53 -8.41 -34.61
C LYS A 96 14.36 -9.29 -34.18
N LYS A 97 14.05 -9.27 -32.87
CA LYS A 97 12.86 -9.92 -32.30
C LYS A 97 11.66 -9.65 -33.21
N GLN A 98 11.04 -10.73 -33.70
CA GLN A 98 9.73 -10.70 -34.34
C GLN A 98 8.81 -9.76 -33.53
N LYS A 99 8.34 -8.70 -34.18
CA LYS A 99 7.25 -7.89 -33.64
C LYS A 99 6.04 -8.81 -33.58
N THR A 100 5.74 -9.32 -32.39
CA THR A 100 4.42 -9.87 -32.09
C THR A 100 3.39 -8.81 -32.47
N GLU A 101 2.34 -9.25 -33.17
CA GLU A 101 1.15 -8.49 -33.53
C GLU A 101 0.79 -7.50 -32.41
N LYS A 102 0.98 -6.20 -32.66
CA LYS A 102 0.68 -5.14 -31.69
C LYS A 102 -0.83 -5.07 -31.55
N SER A 103 -1.37 -5.79 -30.58
CA SER A 103 -2.77 -5.64 -30.15
C SER A 103 -3.06 -4.15 -29.89
N TRP A 104 -3.99 -3.59 -30.66
CA TRP A 104 -4.44 -2.20 -30.57
C TRP A 104 -5.04 -1.85 -29.19
N TRP A 105 -5.42 -2.84 -28.40
CA TRP A 105 -5.97 -2.67 -27.05
C TRP A 105 -4.95 -2.16 -26.02
N ASN A 106 -3.66 -2.46 -26.19
CA ASN A 106 -2.62 -2.09 -25.23
C ASN A 106 -2.44 -0.56 -25.04
N PRO A 107 -2.36 0.28 -26.10
CA PRO A 107 -2.31 1.72 -25.92
C PRO A 107 -3.59 2.29 -25.30
N LEU A 108 -4.77 1.77 -25.67
CA LEU A 108 -6.05 2.22 -25.12
C LEU A 108 -6.15 1.95 -23.61
N LEU A 109 -5.79 0.74 -23.17
CA LEU A 109 -5.74 0.36 -21.76
C LEU A 109 -4.77 1.22 -20.94
N LYS A 110 -3.62 1.58 -21.52
CA LYS A 110 -2.65 2.47 -20.85
C LYS A 110 -3.19 3.87 -20.63
N TRP A 111 -3.90 4.41 -21.62
CA TRP A 111 -4.57 5.71 -21.51
C TRP A 111 -5.68 5.70 -20.47
N PHE A 112 -6.53 4.66 -20.50
CA PHE A 112 -7.60 4.51 -19.52
C PHE A 112 -7.05 4.35 -18.10
N GLY A 113 -6.01 3.54 -17.91
CA GLY A 113 -5.35 3.39 -16.61
C GLY A 113 -4.69 4.69 -16.12
N ALA A 114 -4.03 5.44 -17.00
CA ALA A 114 -3.45 6.74 -16.66
C ALA A 114 -4.54 7.77 -16.30
N GLY A 115 -5.64 7.82 -17.06
CA GLY A 115 -6.80 8.68 -16.80
C GLY A 115 -7.46 8.37 -15.46
N SER A 116 -7.65 7.09 -15.15
CA SER A 116 -8.18 6.65 -13.86
C SER A 116 -7.26 7.03 -12.70
N ALA A 117 -5.94 6.92 -12.87
CA ALA A 117 -4.98 7.31 -11.84
C ALA A 117 -5.07 8.81 -11.52
N ILE A 118 -5.09 9.67 -12.55
CA ILE A 118 -5.15 11.11 -12.32
C ILE A 118 -6.49 11.54 -11.75
N LEU A 119 -7.58 10.85 -12.12
CA LEU A 119 -8.89 11.09 -11.53
C LEU A 119 -8.93 10.71 -10.05
N ALA A 120 -8.34 9.58 -9.65
CA ALA A 120 -8.18 9.21 -8.25
C ALA A 120 -7.44 10.28 -7.43
N ALA A 121 -6.34 10.81 -7.99
CA ALA A 121 -5.55 11.88 -7.38
C ALA A 121 -6.31 13.22 -7.34
N THR A 122 -7.15 13.48 -8.33
CA THR A 122 -8.01 14.66 -8.39
C THR A 122 -9.07 14.61 -7.31
N PHE A 123 -9.74 13.47 -7.12
CA PHE A 123 -10.67 13.29 -6.00
C PHE A 123 -9.97 13.46 -4.65
N ALA A 124 -8.79 12.86 -4.46
CA ALA A 124 -8.02 13.02 -3.23
C ALA A 124 -7.66 14.50 -2.96
N PHE A 125 -7.37 15.28 -4.02
CA PHE A 125 -7.09 16.70 -3.90
C PHE A 125 -8.34 17.55 -3.65
N ILE A 126 -9.48 17.23 -4.27
CA ILE A 126 -10.75 17.97 -4.04
C ILE A 126 -11.23 17.71 -2.61
N PHE A 127 -11.27 16.44 -2.20
CA PHE A 127 -11.75 16.04 -0.88
C PHE A 127 -10.75 16.35 0.24
N LEU A 128 -9.50 16.71 -0.06
CA LEU A 128 -8.55 17.25 0.91
C LEU A 128 -9.16 18.37 1.75
N PHE A 129 -9.90 19.27 1.11
CA PHE A 129 -10.51 20.43 1.76
C PHE A 129 -11.76 20.07 2.57
N LEU A 130 -12.23 18.84 2.43
CA LEU A 130 -13.43 18.31 3.08
C LEU A 130 -13.08 17.26 4.13
N ILE A 131 -11.77 17.03 4.38
CA ILE A 131 -11.34 16.14 5.46
C ILE A 131 -11.87 16.69 6.77
N GLY A 132 -12.61 15.85 7.48
CA GLY A 132 -13.10 16.15 8.81
C GLY A 132 -13.86 14.97 9.41
N THR A 133 -14.19 15.16 10.68
CA THR A 133 -14.98 14.23 11.48
C THR A 133 -16.35 14.83 11.79
N GLU A 134 -17.32 13.99 12.11
CA GLU A 134 -18.64 14.37 12.57
C GLU A 134 -19.05 13.48 13.75
N THR A 135 -19.73 14.08 14.73
CA THR A 135 -20.33 13.35 15.83
C THR A 135 -21.64 12.71 15.39
N ILE A 136 -21.71 11.38 15.41
CA ILE A 136 -22.95 10.61 15.32
C ILE A 136 -23.47 10.30 16.72
N ALA A 137 -24.77 10.47 16.92
CA ALA A 137 -25.46 10.04 18.12
C ALA A 137 -26.71 9.26 17.70
N SER A 138 -27.07 8.22 18.44
CA SER A 138 -28.27 7.45 18.16
C SER A 138 -29.52 8.37 18.11
N PRO A 139 -30.51 8.09 17.24
CA PRO A 139 -31.70 8.93 17.08
C PRO A 139 -32.48 9.12 18.39
N LEU A 140 -32.41 8.12 19.28
CA LEU A 140 -33.04 8.15 20.59
C LEU A 140 -32.39 9.21 21.50
N LEU A 141 -31.06 9.32 21.48
CA LEU A 141 -30.32 10.32 22.25
C LEU A 141 -30.50 11.73 21.67
N GLY A 142 -30.52 11.88 20.35
CA GLY A 142 -30.79 13.17 19.69
C GLY A 142 -32.19 13.73 19.99
N SER A 143 -33.15 12.86 20.33
CA SER A 143 -34.49 13.24 20.78
C SER A 143 -34.54 13.60 22.27
N LEU A 144 -33.66 13.02 23.10
CA LEU A 144 -33.61 13.21 24.57
C LEU A 144 -32.71 14.38 25.00
N VAL A 145 -31.59 14.60 24.31
CA VAL A 145 -30.59 15.64 24.62
C VAL A 145 -30.92 16.97 23.89
N GLY A 146 -31.97 16.98 23.07
CA GLY A 146 -32.25 18.05 22.11
C GLY A 146 -31.25 18.02 20.95
N ASN A 147 -31.56 18.71 19.85
CA ASN A 147 -30.68 18.83 18.67
C ASN A 147 -29.27 19.30 19.08
N SER A 148 -28.40 18.37 19.46
CA SER A 148 -26.98 18.58 19.59
C SER A 148 -26.48 18.84 18.17
N THR A 149 -26.23 20.11 17.89
CA THR A 149 -25.56 20.55 16.66
C THR A 149 -24.32 19.69 16.47
N SER A 150 -24.29 18.92 15.39
CA SER A 150 -23.14 18.10 15.02
C SER A 150 -21.91 18.99 14.90
N SER A 151 -21.03 18.95 15.90
CA SER A 151 -19.75 19.62 15.83
C SER A 151 -18.89 18.83 14.83
N SER A 152 -18.64 19.43 13.67
CA SER A 152 -17.74 18.85 12.68
C SER A 152 -16.36 19.49 12.81
N THR A 153 -15.34 18.66 13.05
CA THR A 153 -13.96 19.12 13.14
C THR A 153 -13.30 18.90 11.79
N GLY A 154 -13.17 19.98 11.02
CA GLY A 154 -12.50 19.95 9.72
C GLY A 154 -10.98 20.06 9.85
N ILE A 155 -10.25 19.68 8.80
CA ILE A 155 -8.80 19.86 8.70
C ILE A 155 -8.36 21.32 8.92
N PHE A 156 -9.21 22.29 8.57
CA PHE A 156 -8.92 23.71 8.76
C PHE A 156 -9.20 24.21 10.18
N SER A 157 -10.01 23.49 10.95
CA SER A 157 -10.33 23.83 12.34
C SER A 157 -9.07 23.91 13.19
N TYR A 158 -8.08 23.06 12.89
CA TYR A 158 -6.78 23.07 13.57
C TYR A 158 -5.93 24.31 13.31
N PHE A 159 -6.23 25.16 12.33
CA PHE A 159 -5.49 26.42 12.14
C PHE A 159 -6.07 27.59 12.94
N GLY A 160 -7.06 27.36 13.81
CA GLY A 160 -7.48 28.38 14.75
C GLY A 160 -8.75 28.12 15.55
N SER A 161 -9.76 27.44 15.03
CA SER A 161 -11.01 27.23 15.78
C SER A 161 -10.77 26.34 16.99
N VAL A 162 -10.03 25.24 16.84
CA VAL A 162 -9.70 24.32 17.94
C VAL A 162 -8.99 25.04 19.09
N TYR A 163 -8.07 25.96 18.77
CA TYR A 163 -7.39 26.75 19.80
C TYR A 163 -8.33 27.71 20.54
N LYS A 164 -9.29 28.32 19.83
CA LYS A 164 -10.33 29.16 20.45
C LYS A 164 -11.31 28.33 21.28
N ASP A 165 -11.63 27.13 20.83
CA ASP A 165 -12.53 26.22 21.53
C ASP A 165 -11.86 25.75 22.84
N ILE A 166 -10.55 25.47 22.82
CA ILE A 166 -9.75 25.21 24.02
C ILE A 166 -9.74 26.44 24.95
N GLU A 167 -9.45 27.63 24.45
CA GLU A 167 -9.44 28.87 25.24
C GLU A 167 -10.82 29.13 25.88
N THR A 168 -11.89 28.97 25.11
CA THR A 168 -13.27 29.14 25.58
C THR A 168 -13.59 28.11 26.67
N SER A 169 -13.21 26.85 26.46
CA SER A 169 -13.43 25.78 27.44
C SER A 169 -12.67 26.05 28.73
N LEU A 170 -11.41 26.48 28.65
CA LEU A 170 -10.61 26.84 29.83
C LEU A 170 -11.18 28.07 30.56
N SER A 171 -11.63 29.09 29.82
CA SER A 171 -12.23 30.29 30.41
C SER A 171 -13.58 30.03 31.09
N ALA A 172 -14.40 29.12 30.55
CA ALA A 172 -15.66 28.71 31.16
C ALA A 172 -15.47 28.00 32.51
N LEU A 173 -14.25 27.57 32.77
CA LEU A 173 -13.86 26.85 33.97
C LEU A 173 -13.01 27.70 34.94
N GLU A 174 -12.81 29.00 34.65
CA GLU A 174 -12.11 29.94 35.54
C GLU A 174 -12.78 29.98 36.94
N GLY A 175 -12.22 29.22 37.88
CA GLY A 175 -12.80 29.00 39.21
C GLY A 175 -12.49 27.62 39.80
N MET A 176 -12.18 26.64 38.95
CA MET A 176 -11.68 25.32 39.36
C MET A 176 -10.14 25.29 39.25
N LYS A 177 -9.47 24.63 40.20
CA LYS A 177 -8.00 24.49 40.19
C LYS A 177 -7.62 23.51 39.07
N TYR A 178 -7.20 24.02 37.92
CA TYR A 178 -6.58 23.18 36.88
C TYR A 178 -5.09 23.02 37.16
N GLU A 179 -4.64 21.76 37.13
CA GLU A 179 -3.23 21.40 37.06
C GLU A 179 -2.68 21.85 35.70
N SER A 180 -1.47 22.44 35.66
CA SER A 180 -0.87 22.96 34.43
C SER A 180 -0.71 21.91 33.32
N GLU A 181 -0.69 20.64 33.69
CA GLU A 181 -0.51 19.49 32.80
C GLU A 181 -1.72 19.27 31.87
N GLN A 182 -2.92 19.59 32.35
CA GLN A 182 -4.18 19.41 31.62
C GLN A 182 -4.27 20.37 30.43
N ILE A 183 -3.88 21.63 30.68
CA ILE A 183 -3.79 22.68 29.67
C ILE A 183 -2.78 22.27 28.59
N VAL A 184 -1.60 21.78 29.01
CA VAL A 184 -0.54 21.35 28.10
C VAL A 184 -1.02 20.21 27.18
N ASN A 185 -1.77 19.24 27.70
CA ASN A 185 -2.28 18.13 26.89
C ASN A 185 -3.23 18.61 25.78
N LEU A 186 -4.18 19.49 26.08
CA LEU A 186 -5.11 20.07 25.09
C LEU A 186 -4.38 20.84 23.99
N TYR A 187 -3.34 21.62 24.34
CA TYR A 187 -2.56 22.34 23.33
C TYR A 187 -1.62 21.43 22.52
N ILE A 188 -1.09 20.35 23.11
CA ILE A 188 -0.30 19.35 22.38
C ILE A 188 -1.19 18.62 21.36
N ALA A 189 -2.40 18.23 21.76
CA ALA A 189 -3.41 17.68 20.87
C ALA A 189 -3.66 18.56 19.64
N ALA A 190 -3.99 19.83 19.89
CA ALA A 190 -4.24 20.81 18.85
C ALA A 190 -2.99 21.04 17.97
N GLY A 191 -1.80 21.05 18.58
CA GLY A 191 -0.52 21.15 17.89
C GLY A 191 -0.26 19.98 16.94
N LEU A 192 -0.50 18.74 17.39
CA LEU A 192 -0.39 17.54 16.56
C LEU A 192 -1.42 17.55 15.43
N GLY A 193 -2.67 17.93 15.71
CA GLY A 193 -3.70 18.08 14.69
C GLY A 193 -3.33 19.12 13.63
N THR A 194 -2.74 20.24 14.04
CA THR A 194 -2.20 21.27 13.13
C THR A 194 -1.08 20.71 12.26
N LEU A 195 -0.14 19.97 12.86
CA LEU A 195 0.97 19.34 12.13
C LEU A 195 0.47 18.34 11.08
N ILE A 196 -0.47 17.47 11.45
CA ILE A 196 -1.07 16.49 10.52
C ILE A 196 -1.81 17.22 9.40
N SER A 197 -2.60 18.24 9.73
CA SER A 197 -3.35 19.04 8.78
C SER A 197 -2.42 19.72 7.77
N ALA A 198 -1.38 20.39 8.26
CA ALA A 198 -0.37 21.04 7.42
C ALA A 198 0.40 20.04 6.54
N ALA A 199 0.86 18.93 7.12
CA ALA A 199 1.60 17.90 6.40
C ALA A 199 0.74 17.27 5.29
N THR A 200 -0.54 17.01 5.58
CA THR A 200 -1.50 16.45 4.60
C THR A 200 -1.70 17.41 3.44
N ILE A 201 -1.96 18.69 3.72
CA ILE A 201 -2.16 19.71 2.69
C ILE A 201 -0.92 19.81 1.79
N VAL A 202 0.27 19.90 2.37
CA VAL A 202 1.54 20.01 1.62
C VAL A 202 1.78 18.75 0.79
N CYS A 203 1.62 17.55 1.36
CA CYS A 203 1.88 16.30 0.67
C CYS A 203 0.90 16.06 -0.48
N VAL A 204 -0.42 16.15 -0.21
CA VAL A 204 -1.46 15.90 -1.22
C VAL A 204 -1.31 16.88 -2.38
N THR A 205 -1.14 18.18 -2.09
CA THR A 205 -0.96 19.22 -3.12
C THR A 205 0.30 18.99 -3.95
N THR A 206 1.45 18.74 -3.30
CA THR A 206 2.73 18.54 -3.99
C THR A 206 2.68 17.33 -4.91
N PHE A 207 2.21 16.19 -4.40
CA PHE A 207 2.17 14.97 -5.19
C PHE A 207 1.08 15.00 -6.28
N PHE A 208 -0.02 15.71 -6.04
CA PHE A 208 -1.03 15.96 -7.06
C PHE A 208 -0.45 16.74 -8.24
N ILE A 209 0.26 17.85 -7.99
CA ILE A 209 0.92 18.64 -9.04
C ILE A 209 1.92 17.75 -9.82
N LEU A 210 2.72 16.94 -9.13
CA LEU A 210 3.65 16.01 -9.78
C LEU A 210 2.93 14.94 -10.62
N ALA A 211 1.77 14.45 -10.16
CA ALA A 211 0.94 13.52 -10.90
C ALA A 211 0.41 14.16 -12.19
N VAL A 212 -0.11 15.39 -12.11
CA VAL A 212 -0.59 16.16 -13.27
C VAL A 212 0.54 16.40 -14.27
N ILE A 213 1.70 16.89 -13.84
CA ILE A 213 2.86 17.14 -14.73
C ILE A 213 3.26 15.86 -15.46
N LYS A 214 3.31 14.72 -14.77
CA LYS A 214 3.68 13.45 -15.38
C LYS A 214 2.60 12.93 -16.34
N PHE A 215 1.34 13.09 -15.98
CA PHE A 215 0.22 12.75 -16.86
C PHE A 215 0.24 13.60 -18.15
N VAL A 216 0.47 14.91 -18.06
CA VAL A 216 0.59 15.80 -19.24
C VAL A 216 1.79 15.42 -20.11
N ARG A 217 2.94 15.08 -19.50
CA ARG A 217 4.12 14.61 -20.27
C ARG A 217 3.86 13.27 -20.95
N PHE A 218 3.10 12.37 -20.33
CA PHE A 218 2.63 11.14 -20.96
C PHE A 218 1.69 11.44 -22.11
N ALA A 219 0.71 12.32 -21.90
CA ALA A 219 -0.30 12.69 -22.89
C ALA A 219 0.31 13.37 -24.13
N THR A 220 1.36 14.15 -23.95
CA THR A 220 2.11 14.82 -25.03
C THR A 220 3.17 13.93 -25.69
N GLY A 221 3.26 12.65 -25.32
CA GLY A 221 4.25 11.71 -25.86
C GLY A 221 5.70 11.98 -25.43
N LYS A 222 5.91 12.88 -24.47
CA LYS A 222 7.24 13.28 -23.97
C LYS A 222 7.78 12.36 -22.86
N ALA A 223 7.00 11.38 -22.39
CA ALA A 223 7.41 10.43 -21.37
C ALA A 223 6.63 9.10 -21.45
N ASP A 224 7.30 7.97 -21.19
CA ASP A 224 6.68 6.64 -21.17
C ASP A 224 5.94 6.31 -19.86
N ALA A 225 6.10 7.14 -18.83
CA ALA A 225 5.56 6.89 -17.49
C ALA A 225 4.23 7.63 -17.26
N THR A 226 3.18 6.88 -16.96
CA THR A 226 1.78 7.34 -16.80
C THR A 226 1.50 8.25 -15.59
N GLY A 227 2.50 8.55 -14.76
CA GLY A 227 2.32 9.33 -13.53
C GLY A 227 1.69 8.57 -12.36
N LEU A 228 1.32 7.30 -12.54
CA LEU A 228 0.63 6.45 -11.54
C LEU A 228 1.27 6.48 -10.15
N LYS A 229 2.61 6.48 -10.08
CA LYS A 229 3.34 6.55 -8.81
C LYS A 229 2.96 7.77 -7.97
N PHE A 230 2.85 8.94 -8.61
CA PHE A 230 2.56 10.18 -7.90
C PHE A 230 1.08 10.24 -7.51
N ALA A 231 0.18 9.83 -8.41
CA ALA A 231 -1.25 9.74 -8.12
C ALA A 231 -1.53 8.84 -6.90
N MET A 232 -0.86 7.71 -6.82
CA MET A 232 -0.97 6.80 -5.68
C MET A 232 -0.43 7.39 -4.38
N ILE A 233 0.71 8.10 -4.43
CA ILE A 233 1.23 8.78 -3.26
C ILE A 233 0.27 9.88 -2.81
N THR A 234 -0.38 10.60 -3.73
CA THR A 234 -1.44 11.58 -3.41
C THR A 234 -2.60 10.92 -2.67
N VAL A 235 -3.12 9.80 -3.18
CA VAL A 235 -4.23 9.07 -2.52
C VAL A 235 -3.80 8.55 -1.15
N LEU A 236 -2.59 7.98 -1.02
CA LEU A 236 -2.07 7.52 0.27
C LEU A 236 -1.85 8.65 1.26
N ALA A 237 -1.40 9.83 0.82
CA ALA A 237 -1.25 11.01 1.66
C ALA A 237 -2.61 11.52 2.14
N TYR A 238 -3.62 11.53 1.27
CA TYR A 238 -5.00 11.87 1.63
C TYR A 238 -5.57 10.89 2.67
N LEU A 239 -5.42 9.59 2.44
CA LEU A 239 -5.83 8.55 3.39
C LEU A 239 -5.09 8.70 4.72
N GLY A 240 -3.77 8.93 4.69
CA GLY A 240 -2.97 9.16 5.89
C GLY A 240 -3.41 10.38 6.68
N GLY A 241 -3.78 11.47 6.01
CA GLY A 241 -4.30 12.68 6.66
C GLY A 241 -5.67 12.49 7.28
N ALA A 242 -6.62 11.91 6.55
CA ALA A 242 -7.95 11.60 7.06
C ALA A 242 -7.88 10.67 8.27
N ALA A 243 -7.03 9.65 8.18
CA ALA A 243 -6.85 8.70 9.24
C ALA A 243 -6.12 9.33 10.44
N GLY A 244 -5.10 10.16 10.22
CA GLY A 244 -4.43 10.91 11.28
C GLY A 244 -5.36 11.85 12.05
N ILE A 245 -6.31 12.51 11.39
CA ILE A 245 -7.33 13.32 12.07
C ILE A 245 -8.29 12.43 12.87
N TYR A 246 -8.73 11.31 12.30
CA TYR A 246 -9.53 10.33 13.04
C TYR A 246 -8.78 9.75 14.26
N ALA A 247 -7.48 9.51 14.16
CA ALA A 247 -6.66 9.02 15.27
C ALA A 247 -6.47 10.03 16.41
N ILE A 248 -6.78 11.32 16.18
CA ILE A 248 -6.75 12.36 17.22
C ILE A 248 -8.12 12.51 17.87
N ASN A 249 -9.21 12.50 17.10
CA ASN A 249 -10.54 12.81 17.63
C ASN A 249 -11.44 11.58 17.85
N GLY A 250 -11.10 10.43 17.26
CA GLY A 250 -11.98 9.26 17.23
C GLY A 250 -12.36 8.82 18.65
N MET A 251 -13.67 8.75 18.88
CA MET A 251 -14.29 8.25 20.11
C MET A 251 -15.57 7.50 19.72
N ILE A 252 -15.85 6.34 20.31
CA ILE A 252 -17.09 5.59 20.16
C ILE A 252 -17.46 5.12 21.56
N ALA A 253 -18.60 5.54 22.06
CA ALA A 253 -19.15 5.11 23.33
C ALA A 253 -20.46 4.37 23.07
N GLU A 254 -20.52 3.14 23.57
CA GLU A 254 -21.68 2.28 23.60
C GLU A 254 -22.22 2.27 25.04
N ILE A 255 -23.47 2.67 25.20
CA ILE A 255 -24.14 2.79 26.49
C ILE A 255 -25.34 1.85 26.50
N SER A 256 -25.30 0.82 27.33
CA SER A 256 -26.39 -0.12 27.55
C SER A 256 -26.97 0.08 28.95
N ALA A 257 -28.01 0.91 29.04
CA ALA A 257 -28.71 1.17 30.30
C ALA A 257 -29.95 0.27 30.43
N THR A 258 -30.12 -0.38 31.59
CA THR A 258 -31.30 -1.20 31.88
C THR A 258 -32.01 -0.64 33.11
N SER A 259 -33.20 -0.07 32.92
CA SER A 259 -34.04 0.44 34.01
C SER A 259 -35.40 -0.27 34.00
N GLY A 260 -35.63 -1.14 34.98
CA GLY A 260 -36.86 -1.93 35.07
C GLY A 260 -37.02 -2.93 33.91
N TYR A 261 -38.02 -2.72 33.05
CA TYR A 261 -38.34 -3.60 31.91
C TYR A 261 -37.80 -3.11 30.56
N MET A 262 -37.04 -2.00 30.53
CA MET A 262 -36.51 -1.43 29.29
C MET A 262 -34.98 -1.47 29.29
N SER A 263 -34.42 -2.04 28.23
CA SER A 263 -33.02 -1.89 27.85
C SER A 263 -32.90 -0.84 26.75
N VAL A 264 -32.03 0.13 26.94
CA VAL A 264 -31.75 1.18 25.97
C VAL A 264 -30.27 1.10 25.62
N ASP A 265 -30.00 0.78 24.36
CA ASP A 265 -28.66 0.81 23.78
C ASP A 265 -28.48 2.10 22.98
N VAL A 266 -27.45 2.86 23.33
CA VAL A 266 -27.09 4.11 22.68
C VAL A 266 -25.64 4.03 22.22
N GLU A 267 -25.45 4.18 20.91
CA GLU A 267 -24.14 4.40 20.32
C GLU A 267 -23.96 5.90 20.05
N MET A 268 -22.82 6.44 20.47
CA MET A 268 -22.39 7.79 20.14
C MET A 268 -20.92 7.76 19.75
N GLY A 269 -20.51 8.48 18.72
CA GLY A 269 -19.13 8.48 18.33
C GLY A 269 -18.76 9.54 17.32
N GLU A 270 -17.48 9.84 17.23
CA GLU A 270 -16.92 10.70 16.23
C GLU A 270 -16.41 9.84 15.07
N VAL A 271 -17.07 9.97 13.92
CA VAL A 271 -16.75 9.24 12.70
C VAL A 271 -16.24 10.17 11.62
N LEU A 272 -15.61 9.63 10.57
CA LEU A 272 -15.27 10.42 9.39
C LEU A 272 -16.52 10.96 8.73
N ASN A 273 -16.55 12.26 8.45
CA ASN A 273 -17.73 12.88 7.86
C ASN A 273 -18.06 12.28 6.47
N GLY A 274 -19.32 12.40 6.05
CA GLY A 274 -19.78 11.84 4.78
C GLY A 274 -18.94 12.25 3.56
N ALA A 275 -18.41 13.49 3.55
CA ALA A 275 -17.56 13.97 2.47
C ALA A 275 -16.18 13.28 2.44
N THR A 276 -15.53 13.13 3.60
CA THR A 276 -14.24 12.45 3.73
C THR A 276 -14.38 11.00 3.30
N SER A 277 -15.42 10.33 3.79
CA SER A 277 -15.76 8.94 3.45
C SER A 277 -15.99 8.77 1.94
N ALA A 278 -16.75 9.68 1.32
CA ALA A 278 -16.94 9.67 -0.14
C ALA A 278 -15.62 9.86 -0.91
N GLY A 279 -14.77 10.78 -0.46
CA GLY A 279 -13.45 11.02 -1.04
C GLY A 279 -12.55 9.77 -0.98
N ILE A 280 -12.56 9.07 0.15
CA ILE A 280 -11.82 7.80 0.34
C ILE A 280 -12.29 6.76 -0.68
N VAL A 281 -13.61 6.52 -0.75
CA VAL A 281 -14.20 5.51 -1.64
C VAL A 281 -13.90 5.83 -3.11
N LEU A 282 -14.15 7.06 -3.55
CA LEU A 282 -13.93 7.47 -4.94
C LEU A 282 -12.45 7.37 -5.33
N SER A 283 -11.54 7.89 -4.50
CA SER A 283 -10.10 7.79 -4.77
C SER A 283 -9.62 6.34 -4.84
N LEU A 284 -10.10 5.46 -3.96
CA LEU A 284 -9.73 4.04 -3.98
C LEU A 284 -10.28 3.30 -5.20
N ILE A 285 -11.55 3.51 -5.57
CA ILE A 285 -12.15 2.88 -6.75
C ILE A 285 -11.35 3.20 -8.01
N PHE A 286 -11.04 4.47 -8.26
CA PHE A 286 -10.28 4.87 -9.44
C PHE A 286 -8.81 4.44 -9.39
N LEU A 287 -8.21 4.37 -8.20
CA LEU A 287 -6.86 3.83 -8.04
C LEU A 287 -6.83 2.32 -8.34
N LEU A 288 -7.82 1.56 -7.85
CA LEU A 288 -7.95 0.13 -8.12
C LEU A 288 -8.23 -0.14 -9.59
N LEU A 289 -9.07 0.66 -10.24
CA LEU A 289 -9.32 0.57 -11.68
C LEU A 289 -8.04 0.84 -12.50
N SER A 290 -7.23 1.81 -12.07
CA SER A 290 -5.91 2.05 -12.67
C SER A 290 -4.95 0.87 -12.47
N ALA A 291 -4.93 0.28 -11.28
CA ALA A 291 -4.11 -0.91 -11.00
C ALA A 291 -4.57 -2.13 -11.81
N ALA A 292 -5.88 -2.36 -11.92
CA ALA A 292 -6.48 -3.44 -12.69
C ALA A 292 -6.15 -3.33 -14.18
N THR A 293 -6.23 -2.13 -14.75
CA THR A 293 -5.89 -1.90 -16.17
C THR A 293 -4.40 -2.09 -16.44
N ALA A 294 -3.53 -1.69 -15.50
CA ALA A 294 -2.10 -2.00 -15.55
C ALA A 294 -1.84 -3.52 -15.47
N LEU A 295 -2.56 -4.24 -14.61
CA LEU A 295 -2.48 -5.69 -14.48
C LEU A 295 -2.87 -6.40 -15.79
N VAL A 296 -4.01 -6.03 -16.38
CA VAL A 296 -4.50 -6.60 -17.64
C VAL A 296 -3.52 -6.32 -18.78
N ALA A 297 -2.94 -5.12 -18.85
CA ALA A 297 -1.95 -4.77 -19.88
C ALA A 297 -0.67 -5.62 -19.80
N HIS A 298 -0.34 -6.18 -18.64
CA HIS A 298 0.82 -7.06 -18.42
C HIS A 298 0.46 -8.56 -18.28
N GLY A 299 -0.80 -8.95 -18.48
CA GLY A 299 -1.33 -10.27 -18.11
C GLY A 299 -0.57 -11.49 -18.66
N LYS A 300 -0.04 -11.43 -19.89
CA LYS A 300 0.76 -12.54 -20.47
C LYS A 300 2.08 -12.80 -19.73
N GLU A 301 2.64 -11.79 -19.07
CA GLU A 301 3.87 -11.93 -18.28
C GLU A 301 3.59 -12.43 -16.86
N TRP A 302 2.37 -12.20 -16.35
CA TRP A 302 1.93 -12.54 -15.00
C TRP A 302 1.58 -14.02 -14.81
N ILE A 303 1.19 -14.74 -15.87
CA ILE A 303 0.78 -16.15 -15.82
C ILE A 303 1.96 -17.12 -15.62
N LYS A 304 3.22 -16.64 -15.71
CA LYS A 304 4.38 -17.50 -15.47
C LYS A 304 4.40 -17.96 -14.00
N PRO A 305 4.52 -19.25 -13.68
CA PRO A 305 4.41 -19.76 -12.30
C PRO A 305 5.43 -19.15 -11.33
N ALA A 306 6.62 -18.77 -11.82
CA ALA A 306 7.62 -18.05 -11.03
C ALA A 306 7.23 -16.59 -10.71
N VAL A 307 6.41 -15.96 -11.55
CA VAL A 307 5.89 -14.59 -11.37
C VAL A 307 4.63 -14.63 -10.50
N ILE A 308 3.79 -15.65 -10.62
CA ILE A 308 2.60 -15.87 -9.78
C ILE A 308 3.00 -15.95 -8.30
N LYS A 309 3.99 -16.78 -7.94
CA LYS A 309 4.44 -16.90 -6.55
C LYS A 309 4.91 -15.55 -5.99
N LYS A 310 5.75 -14.83 -6.74
CA LYS A 310 6.25 -13.51 -6.34
C LYS A 310 5.10 -12.50 -6.14
N ASN A 311 4.15 -12.47 -7.07
CA ASN A 311 3.06 -11.50 -7.03
C ASN A 311 2.01 -11.86 -5.96
N ALA A 312 1.79 -13.14 -5.67
CA ALA A 312 0.96 -13.57 -4.55
C ALA A 312 1.51 -13.10 -3.20
N PHE A 313 2.83 -13.21 -2.98
CA PHE A 313 3.47 -12.67 -1.76
C PHE A 313 3.43 -11.14 -1.70
N ILE A 314 3.56 -10.44 -2.84
CA ILE A 314 3.42 -8.98 -2.88
C ILE A 314 1.98 -8.56 -2.58
N ALA A 315 0.98 -9.24 -3.14
CA ALA A 315 -0.43 -8.97 -2.91
C ALA A 315 -0.83 -9.27 -1.45
N GLY A 316 -0.44 -10.42 -0.91
CA GLY A 316 -0.63 -10.75 0.50
C GLY A 316 0.06 -9.73 1.41
N GLY A 317 1.32 -9.39 1.11
CA GLY A 317 2.04 -8.35 1.85
C GLY A 317 1.42 -6.96 1.77
N LEU A 318 0.72 -6.63 0.68
CA LEU A 318 -0.04 -5.39 0.54
C LEU A 318 -1.31 -5.40 1.39
N VAL A 319 -2.07 -6.50 1.37
CA VAL A 319 -3.27 -6.68 2.21
C VAL A 319 -2.89 -6.53 3.68
N PHE A 320 -1.84 -7.21 4.13
CA PHE A 320 -1.36 -7.08 5.51
C PHE A 320 -0.85 -5.67 5.82
N ALA A 321 -0.15 -5.01 4.90
CA ALA A 321 0.28 -3.63 5.11
C ALA A 321 -0.90 -2.65 5.25
N LEU A 322 -1.99 -2.87 4.51
CA LEU A 322 -3.23 -2.10 4.65
C LEU A 322 -3.92 -2.39 5.98
N ILE A 323 -4.04 -3.66 6.37
CA ILE A 323 -4.62 -4.04 7.67
C ILE A 323 -3.85 -3.40 8.81
N VAL A 324 -2.52 -3.49 8.80
CA VAL A 324 -1.67 -2.83 9.81
C VAL A 324 -1.90 -1.32 9.81
N PHE A 325 -1.93 -0.68 8.63
CA PHE A 325 -2.21 0.75 8.53
C PHE A 325 -3.56 1.15 9.14
N PHE A 326 -4.62 0.37 8.93
CA PHE A 326 -5.93 0.62 9.53
C PHE A 326 -5.97 0.29 11.03
N MET A 327 -5.25 -0.73 11.49
CA MET A 327 -5.15 -1.02 12.93
C MET A 327 -4.43 0.08 13.71
N TRP A 328 -3.48 0.78 13.10
CA TRP A 328 -2.92 1.99 13.71
C TRP A 328 -3.93 3.14 13.85
N GLN A 329 -5.07 3.07 13.17
CA GLN A 329 -6.20 3.99 13.34
C GLN A 329 -7.23 3.46 14.34
N SER A 330 -7.16 2.17 14.67
CA SER A 330 -8.10 1.58 15.62
C SER A 330 -7.80 2.06 17.02
N MET A 331 -8.87 2.27 17.77
CA MET A 331 -8.90 2.85 19.10
C MET A 331 -8.07 1.94 20.01
N ALA A 332 -6.98 2.46 20.56
CA ALA A 332 -5.96 1.64 21.21
C ALA A 332 -6.39 1.20 22.61
N ILE A 333 -7.30 1.95 23.23
CA ILE A 333 -7.78 1.76 24.59
C ILE A 333 -9.30 1.59 24.55
N SER A 334 -9.79 0.47 25.10
CA SER A 334 -11.21 0.35 25.47
C SER A 334 -11.33 0.41 26.97
N THR A 335 -12.41 1.04 27.41
CA THR A 335 -12.68 1.35 28.80
C THR A 335 -14.10 0.91 29.12
N ASP A 336 -14.22 -0.17 29.90
CA ASP A 336 -15.50 -0.72 30.30
C ASP A 336 -15.86 -0.20 31.69
N PHE A 337 -17.06 0.34 31.85
CA PHE A 337 -17.64 0.71 33.13
C PHE A 337 -18.93 -0.09 33.35
N GLN A 338 -19.01 -0.83 34.45
CA GLN A 338 -20.27 -1.42 34.90
C GLN A 338 -20.83 -0.60 36.06
N THR A 339 -22.08 -0.15 35.95
CA THR A 339 -22.84 0.46 37.05
C THR A 339 -24.02 -0.43 37.41
N VAL A 340 -24.69 -0.14 38.53
CA VAL A 340 -25.93 -0.85 38.90
C VAL A 340 -27.05 -0.63 37.87
N GLU A 341 -26.98 0.44 37.08
CA GLU A 341 -28.02 0.89 36.13
C GLU A 341 -27.71 0.52 34.67
N GLY A 342 -26.51 0.00 34.37
CA GLY A 342 -26.10 -0.30 33.00
C GLY A 342 -24.61 -0.55 32.81
N GLU A 343 -24.27 -1.07 31.63
CA GLU A 343 -22.91 -1.26 31.13
C GLU A 343 -22.57 -0.15 30.13
N TYR A 344 -21.35 0.38 30.22
CA TYR A 344 -20.84 1.41 29.33
C TYR A 344 -19.51 0.89 28.78
N GLU A 345 -19.39 0.78 27.47
CA GLU A 345 -18.15 0.42 26.81
C GLU A 345 -17.71 1.61 25.95
N ILE A 346 -16.52 2.14 26.25
CA ILE A 346 -16.00 3.32 25.58
C ILE A 346 -14.70 2.95 24.86
N PHE A 347 -14.70 3.08 23.56
CA PHE A 347 -13.52 3.02 22.72
C PHE A 347 -13.07 4.44 22.42
N ALA A 348 -11.84 4.79 22.77
CA ALA A 348 -11.31 6.14 22.56
C ALA A 348 -9.94 6.07 21.90
N SER A 349 -9.65 7.04 21.03
CA SER A 349 -8.28 7.36 20.67
C SER A 349 -7.49 7.69 21.95
N PRO A 350 -6.16 7.51 21.98
CA PRO A 350 -5.35 7.76 23.18
C PRO A 350 -5.63 9.13 23.79
N LEU A 351 -5.66 10.14 22.92
CA LEU A 351 -5.89 11.52 23.28
C LEU A 351 -7.34 11.80 23.73
N ALA A 352 -8.34 11.22 23.06
CA ALA A 352 -9.71 11.29 23.54
C ALA A 352 -9.83 10.63 24.92
N ASN A 353 -9.13 9.50 25.14
CA ASN A 353 -9.13 8.77 26.40
C ASN A 353 -8.50 9.59 27.53
N SER A 354 -7.38 10.30 27.29
CA SER A 354 -6.80 11.18 28.32
C SER A 354 -7.72 12.35 28.68
N SER A 355 -8.42 12.94 27.71
CA SER A 355 -9.40 13.99 27.99
C SER A 355 -10.60 13.48 28.81
N MET A 356 -11.09 12.27 28.52
CA MET A 356 -12.19 11.64 29.28
C MET A 356 -11.75 11.26 30.69
N PHE A 357 -10.57 10.65 30.83
CA PHE A 357 -10.01 10.27 32.12
C PHE A 357 -9.89 11.49 33.03
N LEU A 358 -9.45 12.62 32.48
CA LEU A 358 -9.30 13.88 33.18
C LEU A 358 -10.64 14.46 33.63
N SER A 359 -11.64 14.48 32.76
CA SER A 359 -13.01 14.86 33.12
C SER A 359 -13.58 13.97 34.22
N MET A 360 -13.26 12.67 34.21
CA MET A 360 -13.67 11.73 35.25
C MET A 360 -12.96 12.04 36.58
N VAL A 361 -11.64 12.21 36.57
CA VAL A 361 -10.85 12.55 37.76
C VAL A 361 -11.33 13.85 38.38
N GLU A 362 -11.59 14.88 37.58
CA GLU A 362 -12.13 16.17 38.05
C GLU A 362 -13.52 16.02 38.66
N THR A 363 -14.38 15.21 38.06
CA THR A 363 -15.71 14.90 38.61
C THR A 363 -15.60 14.19 39.97
N LEU A 364 -14.64 13.29 40.12
CA LEU A 364 -14.38 12.56 41.38
C LEU A 364 -13.78 13.48 42.44
N ASP A 365 -12.81 14.32 42.07
CA ASP A 365 -12.17 15.28 42.96
C ASP A 365 -13.16 16.33 43.47
N GLY A 366 -13.99 16.88 42.59
CA GLY A 366 -15.06 17.81 42.96
C GLY A 366 -16.07 17.19 43.94
N ARG A 367 -16.32 15.88 43.85
CA ARG A 367 -17.16 15.14 44.80
C ARG A 367 -16.48 14.89 46.14
N LEU A 368 -15.15 14.74 46.16
CA LEU A 368 -14.37 14.48 47.37
C LEU A 368 -13.90 15.77 48.08
N SER A 369 -13.99 16.92 47.38
CA SER A 369 -13.53 18.21 47.85
C SER A 369 -14.08 18.54 49.25
N GLY A 370 -13.16 18.75 50.19
CA GLY A 370 -13.47 19.04 51.60
C GLY A 370 -13.69 17.82 52.51
N MET A 371 -13.68 16.60 51.97
CA MET A 371 -13.84 15.36 52.75
C MET A 371 -12.55 14.54 52.86
N VAL A 372 -11.87 14.29 51.73
CA VAL A 372 -10.63 13.49 51.68
C VAL A 372 -9.72 14.07 50.59
N THR A 373 -8.42 14.20 50.88
CA THR A 373 -7.41 14.57 49.88
C THR A 373 -6.82 13.30 49.27
N VAL A 374 -6.88 13.17 47.95
CA VAL A 374 -6.23 12.10 47.19
C VAL A 374 -4.96 12.67 46.57
N SER A 375 -3.79 12.12 46.90
CA SER A 375 -2.52 12.55 46.30
C SER A 375 -2.06 11.52 45.27
N CYS A 376 -2.30 11.80 43.99
CA CYS A 376 -1.90 10.96 42.86
C CYS A 376 -1.24 11.78 41.74
N ASP A 377 -0.62 12.91 42.09
CA ASP A 377 -0.11 13.88 41.11
C ASP A 377 0.96 13.26 40.20
N GLU A 378 1.82 12.39 40.75
CA GLU A 378 2.87 11.70 39.97
C GLU A 378 2.29 10.70 38.97
N GLU A 379 1.30 9.91 39.37
CA GLU A 379 0.64 8.94 38.49
C GLU A 379 -0.18 9.64 37.40
N ILE A 380 -0.84 10.75 37.74
CA ILE A 380 -1.57 11.60 36.80
C ILE A 380 -0.60 12.18 35.76
N ALA A 381 0.53 12.75 36.19
CA ALA A 381 1.59 13.24 35.31
C ALA A 381 2.12 12.15 34.38
N PHE A 382 2.32 10.94 34.92
CA PHE A 382 2.79 9.80 34.15
C PHE A 382 1.78 9.36 33.08
N VAL A 383 0.49 9.35 33.40
CA VAL A 383 -0.58 9.07 32.42
C VAL A 383 -0.50 10.05 31.24
N TYR A 384 -0.29 11.35 31.49
CA TYR A 384 -0.17 12.35 30.41
C TYR A 384 1.06 12.13 29.54
N ILE A 385 2.24 11.99 30.15
CA ILE A 385 3.48 11.80 29.41
C ILE A 385 3.39 10.50 28.60
N GLY A 386 2.86 9.43 29.20
CA GLY A 386 2.64 8.16 28.56
C GLY A 386 1.71 8.25 27.35
N ASP A 387 0.62 9.02 27.47
CA ASP A 387 -0.35 9.20 26.39
C ASP A 387 0.23 9.99 25.20
N ILE A 388 0.95 11.09 25.49
CA ILE A 388 1.67 11.87 24.46
C ILE A 388 2.67 10.98 23.72
N VAL A 389 3.44 10.17 24.45
CA VAL A 389 4.40 9.22 23.85
C VAL A 389 3.66 8.18 23.00
N ALA A 390 2.56 7.61 23.50
CA ALA A 390 1.76 6.64 22.76
C ALA A 390 1.17 7.23 21.47
N GLN A 391 0.74 8.50 21.50
CA GLN A 391 0.22 9.20 20.34
C GLN A 391 1.32 9.45 19.29
N LEU A 392 2.49 9.92 19.71
CA LEU A 392 3.64 10.10 18.81
C LEU A 392 4.07 8.78 18.16
N LEU A 393 4.06 7.69 18.91
CA LEU A 393 4.34 6.34 18.40
C LEU A 393 3.27 5.88 17.42
N THR A 394 2.00 6.19 17.68
CA THR A 394 0.88 5.92 16.78
C THR A 394 1.04 6.66 15.46
N LEU A 395 1.31 7.96 15.49
CA LEU A 395 1.58 8.76 14.29
C LEU A 395 2.79 8.25 13.50
N GLY A 396 3.87 7.88 14.20
CA GLY A 396 5.04 7.24 13.60
C GLY A 396 4.67 5.90 12.94
N GLY A 397 3.81 5.11 13.59
CA GLY A 397 3.29 3.83 13.11
C GLY A 397 2.49 3.99 11.82
N ILE A 398 1.58 4.97 11.77
CA ILE A 398 0.80 5.34 10.58
C ILE A 398 1.73 5.72 9.43
N ALA A 399 2.73 6.58 9.69
CA ALA A 399 3.70 7.00 8.67
C ALA A 399 4.53 5.80 8.14
N CYS A 400 4.99 4.92 9.02
CA CYS A 400 5.72 3.71 8.63
C CYS A 400 4.83 2.71 7.87
N GLY A 401 3.56 2.56 8.28
CA GLY A 401 2.56 1.75 7.58
C GLY A 401 2.31 2.27 6.16
N ALA A 402 2.15 3.58 5.97
CA ALA A 402 2.05 4.20 4.66
C ALA A 402 3.33 3.98 3.81
N GLY A 403 4.51 4.08 4.44
CA GLY A 403 5.80 3.74 3.84
C GLY A 403 5.87 2.28 3.38
N LEU A 404 5.36 1.36 4.20
CA LEU A 404 5.27 -0.07 3.89
C LEU A 404 4.34 -0.32 2.70
N VAL A 405 3.12 0.22 2.71
CA VAL A 405 2.16 0.13 1.60
C VAL A 405 2.79 0.67 0.31
N SER A 406 3.38 1.87 0.35
CA SER A 406 4.10 2.48 -0.77
C SER A 406 5.22 1.59 -1.31
N SER A 407 5.98 0.94 -0.40
CA SER A 407 7.04 0.00 -0.79
C SER A 407 6.47 -1.24 -1.50
N ARG A 408 5.34 -1.79 -1.04
CA ARG A 408 4.67 -2.95 -1.65
C ARG A 408 4.15 -2.63 -3.03
N ILE A 409 3.52 -1.48 -3.20
CA ILE A 409 3.00 -1.12 -4.52
C ILE A 409 4.14 -0.83 -5.51
N ARG A 410 5.27 -0.28 -5.05
CA ARG A 410 6.48 -0.15 -5.89
C ARG A 410 7.02 -1.51 -6.37
N GLN A 411 6.87 -2.58 -5.58
CA GLN A 411 7.26 -3.94 -5.98
C GLN A 411 6.36 -4.49 -7.10
N ILE A 412 5.06 -4.16 -7.09
CA ILE A 412 4.14 -4.48 -8.20
C ILE A 412 4.63 -3.84 -9.50
N GLY A 413 5.14 -2.60 -9.43
CA GLY A 413 5.77 -1.90 -10.55
C GLY A 413 7.14 -2.42 -11.00
N GLY A 414 7.58 -3.58 -10.51
CA GLY A 414 8.80 -4.26 -10.94
C GLY A 414 10.10 -3.74 -10.32
N LYS A 415 10.06 -2.80 -9.36
CA LYS A 415 11.26 -2.31 -8.68
C LYS A 415 11.78 -3.32 -7.66
N LYS A 416 13.11 -3.47 -7.59
CA LYS A 416 13.79 -4.28 -6.57
C LYS A 416 13.67 -3.58 -5.20
N GLY A 417 13.23 -4.34 -4.20
CA GLY A 417 13.10 -3.90 -2.81
C GLY A 417 12.15 -4.84 -2.07
N THR A 418 12.42 -5.16 -0.81
CA THR A 418 11.62 -6.12 -0.03
C THR A 418 10.62 -5.44 0.90
N GLY A 419 10.73 -4.12 1.13
CA GLY A 419 9.91 -3.42 2.13
C GLY A 419 10.30 -3.74 3.58
N MET A 420 11.34 -4.56 3.77
CA MET A 420 11.75 -5.10 5.06
C MET A 420 12.07 -4.01 6.10
N GLY A 421 12.74 -2.93 5.70
CA GLY A 421 13.04 -1.81 6.61
C GLY A 421 11.77 -1.16 7.17
N TRP A 422 10.75 -0.96 6.34
CA TRP A 422 9.46 -0.42 6.79
C TRP A 422 8.73 -1.40 7.70
N SER A 423 8.73 -2.70 7.40
CA SER A 423 8.11 -3.70 8.30
C SER A 423 8.80 -3.79 9.66
N ILE A 424 10.13 -3.69 9.71
CA ILE A 424 10.89 -3.67 10.97
C ILE A 424 10.52 -2.42 11.76
N ALA A 425 10.49 -1.24 11.12
CA ALA A 425 10.12 0.01 11.77
C ALA A 425 8.68 -0.04 12.31
N THR A 426 7.71 -0.52 11.52
CA THR A 426 6.32 -0.65 11.95
C THR A 426 6.18 -1.61 13.13
N LEU A 427 6.90 -2.74 13.13
CA LEU A 427 6.90 -3.68 14.27
C LEU A 427 7.50 -3.04 15.51
N ALA A 428 8.67 -2.41 15.41
CA ALA A 428 9.33 -1.75 16.53
C ALA A 428 8.42 -0.69 17.15
N LEU A 429 7.80 0.16 16.32
CA LEU A 429 6.85 1.16 16.78
C LEU A 429 5.61 0.54 17.41
N SER A 430 5.06 -0.54 16.87
CA SER A 430 3.89 -1.20 17.45
C SER A 430 4.17 -1.77 18.83
N VAL A 431 5.37 -2.34 19.04
CA VAL A 431 5.81 -2.86 20.34
C VAL A 431 6.02 -1.70 21.32
N SER A 432 6.67 -0.62 20.89
CA SER A 432 6.84 0.56 21.72
C SER A 432 5.50 1.18 22.12
N ALA A 433 4.56 1.28 21.17
CA ALA A 433 3.22 1.81 21.42
C ALA A 433 2.47 0.94 22.44
N LEU A 434 2.51 -0.39 22.27
CA LEU A 434 1.92 -1.33 23.23
C LEU A 434 2.49 -1.14 24.63
N VAL A 435 3.80 -1.01 24.77
CA VAL A 435 4.43 -0.77 26.09
C VAL A 435 3.94 0.56 26.68
N ALA A 436 3.89 1.63 25.89
CA ALA A 436 3.37 2.92 26.35
C ALA A 436 1.90 2.80 26.80
N PHE A 437 1.05 2.12 26.02
CA PHE A 437 -0.36 1.90 26.38
C PHE A 437 -0.54 1.05 27.65
N VAL A 438 0.26 0.01 27.84
CA VAL A 438 0.24 -0.80 29.07
C VAL A 438 0.65 0.04 30.27
N LEU A 439 1.66 0.90 30.12
CA LEU A 439 2.10 1.78 31.20
C LEU A 439 1.03 2.84 31.53
N VAL A 440 0.42 3.48 30.53
CA VAL A 440 -0.72 4.40 30.73
C VAL A 440 -1.86 3.69 31.44
N LYS A 441 -2.21 2.49 30.98
CA LYS A 441 -3.24 1.65 31.59
C LYS A 441 -2.97 1.43 33.10
N VAL A 442 -1.79 0.96 33.46
CA VAL A 442 -1.46 0.61 34.86
C VAL A 442 -1.58 1.83 35.77
N ASN A 443 -1.13 3.00 35.31
CA ASN A 443 -1.21 4.22 36.09
C ASN A 443 -2.65 4.74 36.18
N MET A 444 -3.44 4.65 35.10
CA MET A 444 -4.88 4.97 35.14
C MET A 444 -5.64 4.09 36.13
N GLU A 445 -5.39 2.78 36.16
CA GLU A 445 -5.98 1.87 37.14
C GLU A 445 -5.58 2.25 38.58
N SER A 446 -4.30 2.59 38.81
CA SER A 446 -3.79 3.02 40.12
C SER A 446 -4.46 4.30 40.63
N VAL A 447 -4.58 5.32 39.77
CA VAL A 447 -5.27 6.58 40.12
C VAL A 447 -6.73 6.29 40.44
N LEU A 448 -7.41 5.51 39.60
CA LEU A 448 -8.83 5.22 39.81
C LEU A 448 -9.06 4.45 41.12
N ASP A 449 -8.23 3.46 41.43
CA ASP A 449 -8.31 2.71 42.68
C ASP A 449 -8.14 3.62 43.91
N ALA A 450 -7.21 4.59 43.86
CA ALA A 450 -7.01 5.57 44.93
C ALA A 450 -8.25 6.45 45.14
N TYR A 451 -8.85 6.95 44.07
CA TYR A 451 -10.10 7.72 44.14
C TYR A 451 -11.28 6.90 44.64
N MET A 452 -11.41 5.64 44.18
CA MET A 452 -12.47 4.73 44.63
C MET A 452 -12.31 4.37 46.11
N GLN A 453 -11.08 4.21 46.59
CA GLN A 453 -10.81 3.99 48.01
C GLN A 453 -11.17 5.23 48.85
N ALA A 454 -10.82 6.43 48.39
CA ALA A 454 -11.17 7.68 49.06
C ALA A 454 -12.68 7.89 49.16
N LEU A 455 -13.43 7.58 48.09
CA LEU A 455 -14.89 7.61 48.09
C LEU A 455 -15.48 6.68 49.14
N ASN A 456 -14.99 5.44 49.21
CA ASN A 456 -15.43 4.47 50.22
C ASN A 456 -15.17 4.96 51.66
N LEU A 457 -14.02 5.61 51.90
CA LEU A 457 -13.65 6.15 53.22
C LEU A 457 -14.50 7.37 53.62
N SER A 458 -14.92 8.19 52.66
CA SER A 458 -15.76 9.37 52.93
C SER A 458 -17.19 9.03 53.34
N GLY A 459 -17.59 7.75 53.30
CA GLY A 459 -18.94 7.32 53.67
C GLY A 459 -20.03 7.77 52.69
N THR A 460 -19.66 8.43 51.60
CA THR A 460 -20.56 8.66 50.46
C THR A 460 -20.82 7.32 49.81
N SER A 461 -21.87 6.63 50.24
CA SER A 461 -22.39 5.47 49.53
C SER A 461 -22.97 5.94 48.21
N ILE A 462 -22.17 5.90 47.14
CA ILE A 462 -22.73 5.93 45.80
C ILE A 462 -23.32 4.54 45.57
N SER A 463 -24.58 4.35 45.96
CA SER A 463 -25.32 3.08 45.85
C SER A 463 -25.43 2.54 44.42
N SER A 464 -24.90 3.26 43.43
CA SER A 464 -24.87 2.90 42.01
C SER A 464 -23.47 2.56 41.43
N LEU A 465 -22.38 2.75 42.19
CA LEU A 465 -21.01 2.46 41.72
C LEU A 465 -20.52 1.10 42.26
N SER A 466 -21.06 -0.01 41.74
CA SER A 466 -20.32 -1.28 41.71
C SER A 466 -19.38 -1.26 40.50
N THR A 467 -18.51 -0.27 40.41
CA THR A 467 -17.72 0.00 39.21
C THR A 467 -16.63 -1.06 39.06
N ARG A 468 -16.90 -2.07 38.23
CA ARG A 468 -15.81 -2.74 37.55
C ARG A 468 -15.38 -1.84 36.40
N TYR A 469 -14.18 -1.31 36.55
CA TYR A 469 -13.47 -0.61 35.51
C TYR A 469 -12.46 -1.55 34.88
N LYS A 470 -12.47 -1.66 33.55
CA LYS A 470 -11.51 -2.49 32.84
C LYS A 470 -10.96 -1.72 31.67
N ILE A 471 -9.64 -1.48 31.69
CA ILE A 471 -8.92 -0.97 30.53
C ILE A 471 -8.39 -2.14 29.70
N SER A 472 -8.69 -2.16 28.41
CA SER A 472 -8.13 -3.10 27.44
C SER A 472 -7.22 -2.37 26.45
N VAL A 473 -6.10 -3.01 26.11
CA VAL A 473 -5.17 -2.53 25.07
C VAL A 473 -5.23 -3.42 23.81
N GLY A 474 -6.39 -4.03 23.56
CA GLY A 474 -6.59 -5.04 22.51
C GLY A 474 -6.20 -4.56 21.11
N GLY A 475 -6.48 -3.29 20.77
CA GLY A 475 -6.10 -2.68 19.50
C GLY A 475 -4.57 -2.66 19.30
N ALA A 476 -3.81 -2.30 20.33
CA ALA A 476 -2.35 -2.28 20.29
C ALA A 476 -1.75 -3.69 20.15
N ILE A 477 -2.33 -4.68 20.83
CA ILE A 477 -1.93 -6.10 20.68
C ILE A 477 -2.14 -6.56 19.23
N GLY A 478 -3.30 -6.25 18.65
CA GLY A 478 -3.60 -6.56 17.26
C GLY A 478 -2.59 -5.94 16.28
N ALA A 479 -2.23 -4.68 16.50
CA ALA A 479 -1.22 -3.98 15.70
C ALA A 479 0.16 -4.66 15.74
N VAL A 480 0.59 -5.15 16.92
CA VAL A 480 1.86 -5.88 17.08
C VAL A 480 1.83 -7.21 16.35
N VAL A 481 0.79 -8.02 16.56
CA VAL A 481 0.64 -9.34 15.95
C VAL A 481 0.63 -9.23 14.42
N LEU A 482 -0.13 -8.29 13.87
CA LEU A 482 -0.22 -8.11 12.42
C LEU A 482 1.05 -7.50 11.82
N SER A 483 1.74 -6.61 12.55
CA SER A 483 3.06 -6.11 12.15
C SER A 483 4.11 -7.23 12.11
N ALA A 484 4.08 -8.16 13.07
CA ALA A 484 4.95 -9.33 13.11
C ALA A 484 4.67 -10.27 11.93
N ILE A 485 3.41 -10.53 11.61
CA ILE A 485 3.01 -11.30 10.42
C ILE A 485 3.49 -10.60 9.14
N GLY A 486 3.31 -9.28 9.04
CA GLY A 486 3.80 -8.49 7.91
C GLY A 486 5.32 -8.59 7.72
N LEU A 487 6.08 -8.59 8.81
CA LEU A 487 7.53 -8.81 8.79
C LEU A 487 7.89 -10.24 8.39
N ALA A 488 7.20 -11.25 8.89
CA ALA A 488 7.40 -12.65 8.49
C ALA A 488 7.22 -12.83 6.98
N ILE A 489 6.18 -12.21 6.39
CA ILE A 489 5.95 -12.21 4.94
C ILE A 489 7.12 -11.55 4.19
N CYS A 490 7.64 -10.42 4.68
CA CYS A 490 8.85 -9.77 4.13
C CYS A 490 10.07 -10.71 4.12
N ILE A 491 10.29 -11.43 5.23
CA ILE A 491 11.43 -12.34 5.40
C ILE A 491 11.30 -13.52 4.44
N VAL A 492 10.13 -14.18 4.42
CA VAL A 492 9.85 -15.31 3.51
C VAL A 492 10.04 -14.89 2.06
N GLN A 493 9.51 -13.73 1.65
CA GLN A 493 9.69 -13.22 0.30
C GLN A 493 11.18 -12.99 -0.03
N LYS A 494 11.97 -12.45 0.91
CA LYS A 494 13.41 -12.22 0.71
C LYS A 494 14.17 -13.53 0.52
N ILE A 495 13.84 -14.57 1.30
CA ILE A 495 14.44 -15.90 1.18
C ILE A 495 14.10 -16.51 -0.19
N LEU A 496 12.81 -16.56 -0.55
CA LEU A 496 12.36 -17.14 -1.82
C LEU A 496 12.86 -16.41 -3.08
N CYS A 497 13.26 -15.14 -2.95
CA CYS A 497 13.82 -14.36 -4.06
C CYS A 497 15.35 -14.48 -4.17
N LYS A 498 16.05 -14.99 -3.14
CA LYS A 498 17.52 -15.07 -3.11
C LYS A 498 18.05 -16.18 -4.03
N ASP A 499 17.28 -17.24 -4.25
CA ASP A 499 17.65 -18.42 -5.05
C ASP A 499 17.82 -18.18 -6.57
N LYS A 500 17.80 -16.92 -7.04
CA LYS A 500 17.99 -16.57 -8.46
C LYS A 500 19.17 -15.63 -8.74
N GLU A 501 19.93 -15.21 -7.74
CA GLU A 501 21.07 -14.28 -7.94
C GLU A 501 22.45 -14.97 -8.05
N GLU A 502 22.54 -16.30 -7.91
CA GLU A 502 23.73 -17.11 -8.25
C GLU A 502 23.37 -17.91 -9.52
N THR A 503 23.96 -17.80 -10.72
CA THR A 503 25.27 -17.37 -11.22
C THR A 503 25.09 -16.97 -12.70
N PRO A 504 25.61 -15.83 -13.19
CA PRO A 504 25.90 -15.73 -14.62
C PRO A 504 27.07 -16.66 -14.91
N ALA A 505 26.84 -17.70 -15.72
CA ALA A 505 27.89 -18.59 -16.21
C ALA A 505 29.04 -17.73 -16.75
N LYS A 506 30.18 -17.73 -16.02
CA LYS A 506 31.44 -17.19 -16.53
C LYS A 506 31.72 -17.95 -17.81
N THR A 507 31.63 -17.24 -18.93
CA THR A 507 32.10 -17.75 -20.22
C THR A 507 33.60 -18.02 -20.04
N PRO A 508 34.10 -19.24 -20.32
CA PRO A 508 35.53 -19.48 -20.25
C PRO A 508 36.18 -18.60 -21.32
N THR A 509 36.99 -17.64 -20.87
CA THR A 509 37.95 -16.95 -21.73
C THR A 509 38.94 -18.02 -22.20
N ALA A 510 38.83 -18.40 -23.48
CA ALA A 510 39.87 -19.13 -24.16
C ALA A 510 41.08 -18.19 -24.27
N GLU A 511 42.10 -18.43 -23.45
CA GLU A 511 43.46 -17.98 -23.71
C GLU A 511 43.94 -18.76 -24.95
N ILE A 512 44.25 -18.02 -26.01
CA ILE A 512 45.02 -18.51 -27.16
C ILE A 512 46.40 -17.89 -26.99
N GLU A 513 47.38 -18.71 -26.62
CA GLU A 513 48.81 -18.49 -26.89
C GLU A 513 49.12 -18.75 -28.37
#